data_AF-A0ABD3JRZ9-F1
#
_entry.id   AF-A0ABD3JRZ9-F1
#
_cell.length_a   1.000
_cell.length_b   1.000
_cell.length_c   1.000
_cell.angle_alpha   90.00
_cell.angle_beta   90.00
_cell.angle_gamma   90.00
#
_symmetry.space_group_name_H-M   'P 1'
#
loop_
_entity.id
_entity.type
_entity.pdbx_description
1 polymer ?
#
loop_
_entity_poly.entity_id
_entity_poly.type
_entity_poly.pdbx_seq_one_letter_code
_entity_poly.pdbx_strand_id
1 'polypeptide(L)'
;MQPVSDRNRVLLQSFIWLTFNESMGERKDHDPVTLVIHRFRPAQPTLVSRTLKDTILINAENIQNYPGDARMEFSGILFHEMTHVWQQYGNRKAPRGLVNGIAD
;
A
#
# COMPACT_ATOMS: atom_id res chain seq x y z
N MET A 1 -19.65 9.35 17.72
CA MET A 1 -19.48 9.00 16.29
C MET A 1 -18.00 9.14 15.98
N GLN A 2 -17.26 8.05 15.74
CA GLN A 2 -15.82 8.15 15.45
C GLN A 2 -15.59 8.56 13.98
N PRO A 3 -14.58 9.41 13.69
CA PRO A 3 -14.29 9.89 12.34
C PRO A 3 -14.06 8.74 11.36
N VAL A 4 -14.51 8.91 10.11
CA VAL A 4 -14.32 7.91 9.03
C VAL A 4 -12.84 7.60 8.78
N SER A 5 -11.96 8.58 8.99
CA SER A 5 -10.50 8.46 9.01
C SER A 5 -10.03 7.31 9.92
N ASP A 6 -10.54 7.26 11.14
CA ASP A 6 -10.03 6.35 12.16
C ASP A 6 -10.52 4.92 11.95
N ARG A 7 -11.72 4.76 11.39
CA ARG A 7 -12.25 3.45 11.00
C ARG A 7 -11.44 2.79 9.88
N ASN A 8 -11.06 3.54 8.86
CA ASN A 8 -10.29 3.00 7.74
C ASN A 8 -8.89 2.58 8.18
N ARG A 9 -8.26 3.33 9.10
CA ARG A 9 -6.96 2.96 9.69
C ARG A 9 -7.03 1.65 10.46
N VAL A 10 -8.04 1.46 11.30
CA VAL A 10 -8.22 0.24 12.10
C VAL A 10 -8.49 -0.99 11.22
N LEU A 11 -9.29 -0.83 10.15
CA LEU A 11 -9.59 -1.93 9.22
C LEU A 11 -8.38 -2.37 8.39
N LEU A 12 -7.59 -1.42 7.87
CA LEU A 12 -6.37 -1.73 7.11
C LEU A 12 -5.32 -2.44 7.97
N GLN A 13 -5.10 -1.93 9.18
CA GLN A 13 -4.16 -2.54 10.11
C GLN A 13 -4.61 -3.96 10.52
N SER A 14 -5.92 -4.15 10.70
CA SER A 14 -6.51 -5.45 11.05
C SER A 14 -6.49 -6.44 9.87
N PHE A 15 -6.71 -5.97 8.63
CA PHE A 15 -6.60 -6.79 7.42
C PHE A 15 -5.20 -7.37 7.30
N ILE A 16 -4.18 -6.53 7.38
CA ILE A 16 -2.78 -6.96 7.30
C ILE A 16 -2.42 -7.89 8.46
N TRP A 17 -2.87 -7.56 9.67
CA TRP A 17 -2.70 -8.42 10.83
C TRP A 17 -3.21 -9.84 10.59
N LEU A 18 -4.41 -9.96 10.00
CA LEU A 18 -5.01 -11.25 9.64
C LEU A 18 -4.32 -11.92 8.46
N THR A 19 -3.85 -11.15 7.46
CA THR A 19 -3.22 -11.68 6.25
C THR A 19 -1.85 -12.28 6.53
N PHE A 20 -1.02 -11.63 7.36
CA PHE A 20 0.35 -12.07 7.61
C PHE A 20 0.51 -13.00 8.80
N ASN A 21 -0.45 -13.00 9.74
CA ASN A 21 -0.47 -13.89 10.91
C ASN A 21 0.87 -13.92 11.68
N GLU A 22 1.56 -12.78 11.76
CA GLU A 22 2.90 -12.67 12.37
C GLU A 22 2.82 -12.60 13.90
N SER A 23 3.75 -13.26 14.59
CA SER A 23 3.93 -13.10 16.03
C SER A 23 4.57 -11.75 16.37
N MET A 24 4.40 -11.26 17.61
CA MET A 24 4.95 -9.95 18.05
C MET A 24 6.46 -9.76 17.76
N GLY A 25 7.24 -10.85 17.70
CA GLY A 25 8.69 -10.80 17.46
C GLY A 25 9.12 -10.90 15.99
N GLU A 26 8.20 -11.19 15.09
CA GLU A 26 8.48 -11.30 13.64
C GLU A 26 8.10 -10.03 12.87
N ARG A 27 7.40 -9.12 13.56
CA ARG A 27 6.98 -7.85 13.02
C ARG A 27 8.18 -7.02 12.60
N LYS A 28 8.07 -6.42 11.42
CA LYS A 28 8.91 -5.29 11.05
C LYS A 28 8.51 -4.10 11.92
N ASP A 29 9.50 -3.36 12.42
CA ASP A 29 9.26 -2.10 13.12
C ASP A 29 9.06 -1.00 12.07
N HIS A 30 7.98 -0.24 12.18
CA HIS A 30 7.62 0.79 11.19
C HIS A 30 7.31 2.11 11.87
N ASP A 31 7.79 3.18 11.26
CA ASP A 31 7.26 4.51 11.52
C ASP A 31 5.80 4.59 11.05
N PRO A 32 5.02 5.60 11.50
CA PRO A 32 3.68 5.83 10.98
C PRO A 32 3.66 5.87 9.45
N VAL A 33 2.77 5.08 8.85
CA VAL A 33 2.67 5.01 7.39
C VAL A 33 2.16 6.34 6.84
N THR A 34 2.90 6.91 5.88
CA THR A 34 2.56 8.16 5.21
C THR A 34 1.94 7.87 3.86
N LEU A 35 0.77 8.45 3.57
CA LEU A 35 0.13 8.39 2.26
C LEU A 35 0.26 9.75 1.57
N VAL A 36 0.82 9.77 0.35
CA VAL A 36 0.87 10.96 -0.50
C VAL A 36 0.19 10.68 -1.83
N ILE A 37 -0.78 11.53 -2.19
CA ILE A 37 -1.49 11.47 -3.46
C ILE A 37 -1.06 12.69 -4.27
N HIS A 38 -0.38 12.47 -5.39
CA HIS A 38 0.08 13.56 -6.25
C HIS A 38 0.21 13.10 -7.70
N ARG A 39 0.25 14.05 -8.63
CA ARG A 39 0.54 13.76 -10.04
C ARG A 39 1.99 13.28 -10.17
N PHE A 40 2.20 12.15 -10.83
CA PHE A 40 3.55 11.63 -11.09
C PHE A 40 4.21 12.35 -12.26
N ARG A 41 5.54 12.28 -12.33
CA ARG A 41 6.29 12.92 -13.44
C ARG A 41 5.96 12.21 -14.75
N PRO A 42 5.85 12.94 -15.89
CA PRO A 42 5.51 12.36 -17.20
C PRO A 42 6.44 11.23 -17.67
N ALA A 43 7.68 11.16 -17.14
CA ALA A 43 8.63 10.10 -17.44
C ALA A 43 8.23 8.71 -16.89
N GLN A 44 7.17 8.61 -16.09
CA GLN A 44 6.62 7.35 -15.56
C GLN A 44 5.13 7.24 -15.87
N PRO A 45 4.73 7.21 -17.15
CA PRO A 45 3.33 7.38 -17.55
C PRO A 45 2.43 6.20 -17.15
N THR A 46 3.00 5.02 -16.90
CA THR A 46 2.27 3.80 -16.51
C THR A 46 2.30 3.56 -15.01
N LEU A 47 2.99 4.38 -14.22
CA LEU A 47 3.15 4.13 -12.79
C LEU A 47 1.90 4.60 -12.05
N VAL A 48 1.18 3.64 -11.47
CA VAL A 48 -0.06 3.85 -10.71
C VAL A 48 0.23 4.24 -9.26
N SER A 49 1.16 3.52 -8.62
CA SER A 49 1.56 3.74 -7.24
C SER A 49 2.98 3.21 -7.00
N ARG A 50 3.53 3.52 -5.83
CA ARG A 50 4.74 2.85 -5.31
C ARG A 50 4.86 3.01 -3.81
N THR A 51 5.48 2.03 -3.17
CA THR A 51 5.90 2.10 -1.77
C THR A 51 7.40 2.39 -1.66
N LEU A 52 7.74 3.32 -0.77
CA LEU A 52 9.11 3.69 -0.40
C LEU A 52 9.23 3.65 1.12
N LYS A 53 9.79 2.55 1.65
CA LYS A 53 9.89 2.30 3.09
C LYS A 53 8.49 2.34 3.74
N ASP A 54 8.16 3.42 4.45
CA ASP A 54 6.89 3.61 5.15
C ASP A 54 6.00 4.67 4.46
N THR A 55 6.35 5.07 3.23
CA THR A 55 5.60 6.04 2.42
C THR A 55 4.96 5.37 1.21
N ILE A 56 3.65 5.51 1.08
CA ILE A 56 2.86 5.10 -0.07
C ILE A 56 2.64 6.34 -0.95
N LEU A 57 3.00 6.23 -2.22
CA LEU A 57 2.74 7.26 -3.24
C LEU A 57 1.70 6.72 -4.22
N ILE A 58 0.63 7.49 -4.47
CA ILE A 58 -0.41 7.15 -5.46
C ILE A 58 -0.49 8.27 -6.51
N ASN A 59 -0.49 7.88 -7.79
CA ASN A 59 -0.63 8.82 -8.90
C ASN A 59 -2.07 9.35 -8.96
N ALA A 60 -2.24 10.65 -8.69
CA ALA A 60 -3.55 11.31 -8.71
C ALA A 60 -4.23 11.19 -10.08
N GLU A 61 -3.47 11.18 -11.18
CA GLU A 61 -4.03 11.03 -12.54
C GLU A 61 -4.69 9.67 -12.75
N ASN A 62 -4.17 8.60 -12.12
CA ASN A 62 -4.75 7.26 -12.24
C ASN A 62 -6.16 7.23 -11.63
N ILE A 63 -6.30 7.77 -10.43
CA ILE A 63 -7.59 7.84 -9.73
C ILE A 63 -8.56 8.79 -10.44
N GLN A 64 -8.08 9.94 -10.90
CA GLN A 64 -8.92 10.96 -11.55
C GLN A 64 -9.52 10.45 -12.87
N ASN A 65 -8.77 9.67 -13.63
CA ASN A 65 -9.17 9.19 -14.95
C ASN A 65 -9.65 7.74 -14.94
N TYR A 66 -9.83 7.12 -13.76
CA TYR A 66 -10.20 5.72 -13.68
C TYR A 66 -11.61 5.51 -14.27
N PRO A 67 -11.78 4.62 -15.26
CA PRO A 67 -13.04 4.48 -15.99
C PRO A 67 -14.15 3.78 -15.18
N GLY A 68 -13.79 3.10 -14.08
CA GLY A 68 -14.71 2.37 -13.21
C GLY A 68 -14.95 3.05 -11.87
N ASP A 69 -15.14 2.26 -10.82
CA ASP A 69 -15.29 2.77 -9.45
C ASP A 69 -13.94 3.20 -8.88
N ALA A 70 -13.65 4.50 -8.94
CA ALA A 70 -12.43 5.09 -8.42
C ALA A 70 -12.22 4.86 -6.91
N ARG A 71 -13.29 4.65 -6.11
CA ARG A 71 -13.15 4.32 -4.69
C ARG A 71 -12.65 2.90 -4.50
N MET A 72 -13.16 1.97 -5.30
CA MET A 72 -12.72 0.58 -5.28
C MET A 72 -11.27 0.45 -5.75
N GLU A 73 -10.90 1.14 -6.82
CA GLU A 73 -9.52 1.21 -7.32
C GLU A 73 -8.57 1.77 -6.27
N PHE A 74 -8.89 2.95 -5.72
CA PHE A 74 -8.07 3.57 -4.67
C PHE A 74 -7.90 2.64 -3.46
N SER A 75 -8.97 1.96 -3.05
CA SER A 75 -8.91 1.03 -1.93
C SER A 75 -8.00 -0.15 -2.25
N GLY A 76 -8.13 -0.75 -3.45
CA GLY A 76 -7.29 -1.86 -3.90
C GLY A 76 -5.81 -1.50 -3.93
N ILE A 77 -5.47 -0.34 -4.51
CA ILE A 77 -4.10 0.20 -4.50
C ILE A 77 -3.60 0.37 -3.07
N LEU A 78 -4.42 0.96 -2.17
CA LEU A 78 -4.01 1.20 -0.80
C LEU A 78 -3.74 -0.10 -0.02
N PHE A 79 -4.55 -1.15 -0.23
CA PHE A 79 -4.31 -2.47 0.36
C PHE A 79 -3.04 -3.14 -0.20
N HIS A 80 -2.84 -3.05 -1.52
CA HIS A 80 -1.63 -3.57 -2.19
C HIS A 80 -0.37 -2.87 -1.66
N GLU A 81 -0.33 -1.54 -1.64
CA GLU A 81 0.87 -0.80 -1.23
C GLU A 81 1.13 -0.92 0.27
N MET A 82 0.08 -0.96 1.08
CA MET A 82 0.25 -1.22 2.51
C MET A 82 0.89 -2.60 2.72
N THR A 83 0.53 -3.62 1.94
CA THR A 83 1.21 -4.94 2.00
C THR A 83 2.74 -4.81 1.84
N HIS A 84 3.23 -3.96 0.93
CA HIS A 84 4.67 -3.70 0.76
C HIS A 84 5.32 -3.05 1.98
N VAL A 85 4.61 -2.18 2.71
CA VAL A 85 5.13 -1.57 3.94
C VAL A 85 5.42 -2.65 4.99
N TRP A 86 4.51 -3.60 5.14
CA TRP A 86 4.57 -4.63 6.19
C TRP A 86 5.43 -5.84 5.81
N GLN A 87 5.53 -6.20 4.53
CA GLN A 87 6.33 -7.33 4.08
C GLN A 87 7.81 -7.22 4.49
N GLN A 88 8.32 -8.34 5.01
CA GLN A 88 9.75 -8.59 5.19
C GLN A 88 10.36 -9.14 3.90
N TYR A 89 11.30 -8.43 3.30
CA TYR A 89 11.98 -8.87 2.07
C TYR A 89 13.08 -9.93 2.32
N GLY A 90 12.97 -10.72 3.40
CA GLY A 90 13.96 -11.73 3.78
C GLY A 90 15.37 -11.16 3.88
N ASN A 91 15.54 -10.02 4.58
CA ASN A 91 16.79 -9.25 4.60
C ASN A 91 17.28 -8.83 3.19
N ARG A 92 16.36 -8.38 2.33
CA ARG A 92 16.58 -7.97 0.93
C ARG A 92 17.03 -9.09 -0.02
N LYS A 93 16.77 -10.35 0.33
CA LYS A 93 17.13 -11.52 -0.49
C LYS A 93 15.96 -12.14 -1.23
N ALA A 94 14.72 -11.70 -0.96
CA ALA A 94 13.54 -12.21 -1.64
C ALA A 94 13.56 -11.82 -3.14
N PRO A 95 13.25 -12.76 -4.07
CA PRO A 95 13.11 -12.45 -5.49
C PRO A 95 12.00 -11.42 -5.73
N ARG A 96 12.21 -10.45 -6.63
CA ARG A 96 11.21 -9.38 -6.88
C ARG A 96 9.84 -9.91 -7.28
N GLY A 97 9.77 -10.96 -8.11
CA GLY A 97 8.48 -11.55 -8.49
C GLY A 97 7.69 -12.14 -7.31
N LEU A 98 8.38 -12.61 -6.27
CA LEU A 98 7.75 -13.09 -5.03
C LEU A 98 7.30 -11.93 -4.14
N VAL A 99 8.06 -10.83 -4.15
CA VAL A 99 7.78 -9.61 -3.38
C VAL A 99 6.59 -8.84 -3.95
N ASN A 100 6.57 -8.66 -5.27
CA ASN A 100 5.55 -7.89 -5.96
C ASN A 100 4.27 -8.72 -6.16
N GLY A 101 4.40 -10.04 -6.28
CA GLY A 101 3.29 -10.97 -6.48
C GLY A 101 2.65 -10.83 -7.87
N ILE A 102 1.48 -11.45 -8.05
CA ILE A 102 0.69 -11.40 -9.31
C ILE A 102 -0.15 -10.11 -9.40
N ALA A 103 -0.21 -9.33 -8.32
CA ALA A 103 -1.10 -8.18 -8.17
C ALA A 103 -0.45 -6.83 -8.51
N ASP A 104 0.80 -6.81 -8.97
CA ASP A 104 1.55 -5.62 -9.44
C ASP A 104 1.51 -5.51 -10.97
#